data_AF-A0A957IL59-F1
#
_entry.id   AF-A0A957IL59-F1
#
_cell.length_a   1.000
_cell.length_b   1.000
_cell.length_c   1.000
_cell.angle_alpha   90.00
_cell.angle_beta   90.00
_cell.angle_gamma   90.00
#
_symmetry.space_group_name_H-M   'P 1'
#
loop_
_entity.id
_entity.type
_entity.pdbx_description
1 polymer ?
#
loop_
_entity_poly.entity_id
_entity_poly.type
_entity_poly.pdbx_seq_one_letter_code
_entity_poly.pdbx_strand_id
1 'polypeptide(L)'
;DNNIIQTMNDAQPYMSFLSDLFLRQGLLASSSQEPFEDYLVQGMGHSPIVMIYEAQFIAQAALDNGTILPEMVLMYPSPTIFTKHILIPFSEGGEKLGQVLETDPELQKLAIEYGLRNSNLAEFRQFTADHNIALPDTIVNVIEPPSYEVLEGIIQAIEQIYQQQGG
;
A
#
# COMPACT_ATOMS: atom_id res chain seq x y z
N ASP A 1 12.26 -0.23 18.38
CA ASP A 1 11.42 0.92 18.72
C ASP A 1 10.44 1.21 17.59
N ASN A 2 9.15 1.29 17.90
CA ASN A 2 8.07 1.63 16.97
C ASN A 2 7.84 3.15 16.98
N ASN A 3 8.91 3.93 16.77
CA ASN A 3 8.83 5.38 16.82
C ASN A 3 8.09 5.90 15.60
N ILE A 4 6.96 6.56 15.82
CA ILE A 4 6.14 7.15 14.77
C ILE A 4 6.57 8.60 14.60
N ILE A 5 7.00 8.98 13.40
CA ILE A 5 7.35 10.37 13.08
C ILE A 5 6.04 11.17 13.00
N GLN A 6 5.84 12.11 13.93
CA GLN A 6 4.69 13.02 13.93
C GLN A 6 5.11 14.48 13.80
N THR A 7 6.40 14.77 13.99
CA THR A 7 6.98 16.11 13.89
C THR A 7 8.35 16.06 13.19
N MET A 8 8.85 17.22 12.73
CA MET A 8 10.21 17.33 12.21
C MET A 8 11.29 16.99 13.24
N ASN A 9 11.04 17.23 14.53
CA ASN A 9 11.97 16.85 15.59
C ASN A 9 12.11 15.33 15.72
N ASP A 10 11.02 14.59 15.47
CA ASP A 10 11.05 13.12 15.47
C ASP A 10 11.79 12.58 14.25
N ALA A 11 11.73 13.29 13.12
CA ALA A 11 12.40 12.91 11.87
C ALA A 11 13.92 13.17 11.93
N GLN A 12 14.36 14.21 12.65
CA GLN A 12 15.74 14.69 12.67
C GLN A 12 16.80 13.60 12.89
N PRO A 13 16.64 12.64 13.84
CA PRO A 13 17.62 11.58 14.06
C PRO A 13 17.79 10.62 12.88
N TYR A 14 16.78 10.52 12.00
CA TYR A 14 16.74 9.59 10.88
C TYR A 14 17.06 10.25 9.54
N MET A 15 17.24 11.58 9.49
CA MET A 15 17.37 12.32 8.22
C MET A 15 18.54 11.84 7.35
N SER A 16 19.69 11.50 7.94
CA SER A 16 20.82 10.96 7.17
C SER A 16 20.44 9.63 6.51
N PHE A 17 19.81 8.73 7.26
CA PHE A 17 19.38 7.42 6.77
C PHE A 17 18.28 7.54 5.71
N LEU A 18 17.28 8.38 5.95
CA LEU A 18 16.19 8.63 5.01
C LEU A 18 16.71 9.24 3.70
N SER A 19 17.66 10.19 3.78
CA SER A 19 18.28 10.79 2.60
C SER A 19 19.05 9.74 1.79
N ASP A 20 19.88 8.93 2.46
CA ASP A 20 20.62 7.85 1.79
C ASP A 20 19.69 6.84 1.11
N LEU A 21 18.60 6.45 1.78
CA LEU A 21 17.60 5.53 1.23
C LEU A 21 16.88 6.15 0.03
N PHE A 22 16.44 7.39 0.13
CA PHE A 22 15.67 8.06 -0.90
C PHE A 22 16.51 8.32 -2.16
N LEU A 23 17.72 8.84 -2.00
CA LEU A 23 18.60 9.19 -3.12
C LEU A 23 19.11 7.97 -3.89
N ARG A 24 19.20 6.80 -3.23
CA ARG A 24 19.60 5.54 -3.89
C ARG A 24 18.50 4.90 -4.73
N GLN A 25 17.23 5.29 -4.54
CA GLN A 25 16.10 4.70 -5.28
C GLN A 25 16.07 5.12 -6.76
N GLY A 26 16.74 6.21 -7.15
CA GLY A 26 16.77 6.66 -8.53
C GLY A 26 15.40 7.14 -9.02
N LEU A 27 15.02 6.78 -10.25
CA LEU A 27 13.71 7.14 -10.80
C LEU A 27 12.62 6.30 -10.14
N LEU A 28 11.67 6.98 -9.49
CA LEU A 28 10.51 6.34 -8.91
C LEU A 28 9.48 6.02 -10.01
N ALA A 29 8.91 4.83 -9.93
CA ALA A 29 7.77 4.44 -10.75
C ALA A 29 6.58 5.38 -10.47
N SER A 30 5.75 5.57 -11.50
CA SER A 30 4.56 6.43 -11.42
C SER A 30 3.42 5.83 -10.58
N SER A 31 3.50 4.54 -10.25
CA SER A 31 2.51 3.81 -9.46
C SER A 31 3.16 2.63 -8.73
N SER A 32 2.45 2.04 -7.77
CA SER A 32 2.87 0.78 -7.15
C SER A 32 2.71 -0.44 -8.07
N GLN A 33 1.98 -0.32 -9.20
CA GLN A 33 1.72 -1.43 -10.11
C GLN A 33 2.97 -1.81 -10.91
N GLU A 34 3.67 -0.84 -11.45
CA GLU A 34 4.90 -1.04 -12.23
C GLU A 34 5.98 -1.84 -11.47
N PRO A 35 6.41 -1.46 -10.25
CA PRO A 35 7.39 -2.25 -9.51
C PRO A 35 6.86 -3.62 -9.06
N PHE A 36 5.53 -3.78 -8.92
CA PHE A 36 4.93 -5.07 -8.64
C PHE A 36 5.00 -6.00 -9.86
N GLU A 37 4.66 -5.51 -11.05
CA GLU A 37 4.79 -6.26 -12.30
C GLU A 37 6.25 -6.68 -12.55
N ASP A 38 7.21 -5.78 -12.31
CA ASP A 38 8.63 -6.11 -12.37
C ASP A 38 9.01 -7.20 -11.37
N TYR A 39 8.50 -7.14 -10.14
CA TYR A 39 8.74 -8.18 -9.14
C TYR A 39 8.16 -9.54 -9.58
N LEU A 40 6.97 -9.57 -10.19
CA LEU A 40 6.34 -10.80 -10.68
C LEU A 40 7.12 -11.43 -11.84
N VAL A 41 7.74 -10.61 -12.70
CA VAL A 41 8.49 -11.07 -13.88
C VAL A 41 9.94 -11.43 -13.53
N GLN A 42 10.62 -10.56 -12.78
CA GLN A 42 12.05 -10.65 -12.50
C GLN A 42 12.35 -11.41 -11.20
N GLY A 43 11.36 -11.52 -10.32
CA GLY A 43 11.43 -12.24 -9.06
C GLY A 43 12.38 -11.60 -8.03
N MET A 44 12.58 -12.33 -6.94
CA MET A 44 13.37 -11.87 -5.78
C MET A 44 14.85 -11.59 -6.07
N GLY A 45 15.37 -12.07 -7.21
CA GLY A 45 16.76 -11.84 -7.61
C GLY A 45 17.03 -10.40 -8.04
N HIS A 46 16.01 -9.72 -8.59
CA HIS A 46 16.09 -8.30 -8.94
C HIS A 46 15.70 -7.41 -7.76
N SER A 47 14.51 -7.64 -7.21
CA SER A 47 13.95 -6.89 -6.09
C SER A 47 13.56 -7.86 -4.98
N PRO A 48 14.33 -7.99 -3.88
CA PRO A 48 14.03 -8.97 -2.84
C PRO A 48 12.73 -8.65 -2.08
N ILE A 49 12.36 -7.37 -1.99
CA ILE A 49 11.14 -6.87 -1.35
C ILE A 49 10.60 -5.72 -2.20
N VAL A 50 9.28 -5.68 -2.38
CA VAL A 50 8.57 -4.58 -3.05
C VAL A 50 7.41 -4.09 -2.18
N MET A 51 7.22 -2.77 -2.11
CA MET A 51 6.10 -2.17 -1.39
C MET A 51 4.90 -2.03 -2.34
N ILE A 52 3.79 -2.70 -2.01
CA ILE A 52 2.57 -2.78 -2.84
C ILE A 52 1.32 -2.64 -1.96
N TYR A 53 0.16 -2.43 -2.58
CA TYR A 53 -1.10 -2.59 -1.88
C TYR A 53 -1.45 -4.07 -1.69
N GLU A 54 -2.06 -4.41 -0.55
CA GLU A 54 -2.61 -5.75 -0.30
C GLU A 54 -3.57 -6.19 -1.42
N ALA A 55 -4.41 -5.26 -1.90
CA ALA A 55 -5.37 -5.53 -2.97
C ALA A 55 -4.71 -6.01 -4.27
N GLN A 56 -3.54 -5.43 -4.63
CA GLN A 56 -2.79 -5.86 -5.82
C GLN A 56 -2.30 -7.29 -5.68
N PHE A 57 -1.78 -7.66 -4.49
CA PHE A 57 -1.34 -9.03 -4.21
C PHE A 57 -2.50 -10.02 -4.28
N ILE A 58 -3.63 -9.72 -3.63
CA ILE A 58 -4.80 -10.60 -3.59
C ILE A 58 -5.36 -10.80 -5.01
N ALA A 59 -5.55 -9.71 -5.76
CA ALA A 59 -6.07 -9.78 -7.12
C ALA A 59 -5.17 -10.65 -8.01
N GLN A 60 -3.85 -10.55 -7.88
CA GLN A 60 -2.92 -11.37 -8.65
C GLN A 60 -2.89 -12.83 -8.19
N ALA A 61 -2.97 -13.08 -6.88
CA ALA A 61 -2.95 -14.42 -6.29
C ALA A 61 -4.24 -15.21 -6.59
N ALA A 62 -5.36 -14.51 -6.79
CA ALA A 62 -6.66 -15.13 -7.07
C ALA A 62 -6.86 -15.52 -8.55
N LEU A 63 -5.96 -15.13 -9.46
CA LEU A 63 -6.04 -15.53 -10.86
C LEU A 63 -5.73 -17.03 -11.02
N ASP A 64 -6.52 -17.75 -11.81
CA ASP A 64 -6.29 -19.18 -12.13
C ASP A 64 -4.86 -19.45 -12.64
N ASN A 65 -4.30 -18.50 -13.41
CA ASN A 65 -2.93 -18.54 -13.94
C ASN A 65 -2.08 -17.40 -13.33
N GLY A 66 -2.32 -17.09 -12.06
CA GLY A 66 -1.60 -16.05 -11.33
C GLY A 66 -0.09 -16.29 -11.31
N THR A 67 0.67 -15.21 -11.17
CA THR A 67 2.15 -15.24 -11.17
C THR A 67 2.73 -15.17 -9.76
N ILE A 68 1.89 -15.26 -8.73
CA ILE A 68 2.33 -15.34 -7.33
C ILE A 68 2.82 -16.76 -7.05
N LEU A 69 4.12 -16.87 -6.75
CA LEU A 69 4.75 -18.14 -6.39
C LEU A 69 4.64 -18.38 -4.87
N PRO A 70 4.67 -19.63 -4.38
CA PRO A 70 4.52 -19.95 -2.96
C PRO A 70 5.53 -19.25 -2.02
N GLU A 71 6.71 -18.92 -2.52
CA GLU A 71 7.75 -18.18 -1.78
C GLU A 71 7.49 -16.67 -1.70
N MET A 72 6.59 -16.13 -2.53
CA MET A 72 6.21 -14.72 -2.52
C MET A 72 5.15 -14.50 -1.44
N VAL A 73 5.59 -14.04 -0.28
CA VAL A 73 4.72 -13.83 0.88
C VAL A 73 4.45 -12.36 1.12
N LEU A 74 3.22 -12.04 1.52
CA LEU A 74 2.83 -10.69 1.91
C LEU A 74 3.30 -10.40 3.35
N MET A 75 4.01 -9.30 3.54
CA MET A 75 4.47 -8.81 4.84
C MET A 75 3.83 -7.46 5.16
N TYR A 76 3.53 -7.23 6.44
CA TYR A 76 2.98 -5.98 6.92
C TYR A 76 3.99 -5.31 7.86
N PRO A 77 4.37 -4.04 7.63
CA PRO A 77 5.15 -3.30 8.61
C PRO A 77 4.33 -3.14 9.90
N SER A 78 5.01 -3.00 11.04
CA SER A 78 4.35 -2.71 12.32
C SER A 78 5.09 -1.56 13.00
N PRO A 79 4.48 -0.38 13.15
CA PRO A 79 3.11 -0.04 12.78
C PRO A 79 2.88 0.00 11.25
N THR A 80 1.61 -0.08 10.85
CA THR A 80 1.19 -0.02 9.43
C THR A 80 0.25 1.16 9.18
N ILE A 81 0.02 1.48 7.90
CA ILE A 81 -0.99 2.44 7.46
C ILE A 81 -2.07 1.66 6.71
N PHE A 82 -3.33 1.93 7.03
CA PHE A 82 -4.47 1.32 6.34
C PHE A 82 -5.09 2.30 5.36
N THR A 83 -4.96 2.03 4.06
CA THR A 83 -5.55 2.85 3.01
C THR A 83 -7.06 2.67 2.96
N LYS A 84 -7.79 3.79 3.06
CA LYS A 84 -9.25 3.84 2.87
C LYS A 84 -9.55 4.44 1.50
N HIS A 85 -10.33 3.73 0.69
CA HIS A 85 -10.88 4.28 -0.55
C HIS A 85 -12.18 5.01 -0.22
N ILE A 86 -12.23 6.31 -0.49
CA ILE A 86 -13.36 7.18 -0.13
C ILE A 86 -13.94 7.78 -1.40
N LEU A 87 -15.25 7.62 -1.59
CA LEU A 87 -16.01 8.33 -2.61
C LEU A 87 -16.66 9.57 -1.97
N ILE A 88 -16.39 10.75 -2.53
CA ILE A 88 -17.07 12.00 -2.13
C ILE A 88 -17.94 12.47 -3.30
N PRO A 89 -19.28 12.31 -3.22
CA PRO A 89 -20.15 12.69 -4.31
C PRO A 89 -20.36 14.22 -4.34
N PHE A 90 -20.30 14.80 -5.54
CA PHE A 90 -20.59 16.22 -5.79
C PHE A 90 -21.89 16.44 -6.60
N SER A 91 -22.64 15.37 -6.86
CA SER A 91 -23.89 15.40 -7.62
C SER A 91 -24.82 14.27 -7.19
N GLU A 92 -26.11 14.38 -7.53
CA GLU A 92 -27.11 13.32 -7.29
C GLU A 92 -26.70 11.99 -7.97
N GLY A 93 -26.09 12.05 -9.15
CA GLY A 93 -25.56 10.86 -9.83
C GLY A 93 -24.40 10.21 -9.06
N GLY A 94 -23.52 11.03 -8.46
CA GLY A 94 -22.45 10.56 -7.59
C GLY A 94 -22.97 9.93 -6.31
N GLU A 95 -24.02 10.50 -5.71
CA GLU A 95 -24.67 9.93 -4.52
C GLU A 95 -25.24 8.54 -4.83
N LYS A 96 -25.95 8.42 -5.97
CA LYS A 96 -26.46 7.12 -6.44
C LYS A 96 -25.33 6.12 -6.66
N LEU A 97 -24.22 6.54 -7.26
CA LEU A 97 -23.05 5.68 -7.43
C LEU A 97 -22.49 5.18 -6.09
N GLY A 98 -22.33 6.08 -5.11
CA GLY A 98 -21.88 5.70 -3.77
C GLY A 98 -22.80 4.69 -3.09
N GLN A 99 -24.11 4.92 -3.16
CA GLN A 99 -25.10 3.99 -2.61
C GLN A 99 -24.99 2.59 -3.26
N VAL A 100 -24.89 2.52 -4.59
CA VAL A 100 -24.81 1.24 -5.29
C VAL A 100 -23.47 0.56 -5.00
N LEU A 101 -22.35 1.29 -4.98
CA LEU A 101 -21.05 0.73 -4.59
C LEU A 101 -21.07 0.10 -3.19
N GLU A 102 -21.84 0.65 -2.25
CA GLU A 102 -21.95 0.15 -0.88
C GLU A 102 -22.96 -0.99 -0.70
N THR A 103 -24.06 -0.97 -1.46
CA THR A 103 -25.23 -1.83 -1.20
C THR A 103 -25.47 -2.92 -2.24
N ASP A 104 -24.92 -2.77 -3.44
CA ASP A 104 -25.09 -3.76 -4.51
C ASP A 104 -24.24 -5.00 -4.23
N PRO A 105 -24.83 -6.20 -4.12
CA PRO A 105 -24.10 -7.42 -3.81
C PRO A 105 -23.07 -7.81 -4.88
N GLU A 106 -23.35 -7.55 -6.17
CA GLU A 106 -22.42 -7.88 -7.25
C GLU A 106 -21.20 -6.96 -7.21
N LEU A 107 -21.39 -5.67 -6.94
CA LEU A 107 -20.27 -4.74 -6.77
C LEU A 107 -19.46 -5.00 -5.50
N GLN A 108 -20.10 -5.35 -4.39
CA GLN A 108 -19.39 -5.74 -3.17
C GLN A 108 -18.54 -6.99 -3.42
N LYS A 109 -19.09 -8.00 -4.10
CA LYS A 109 -18.35 -9.19 -4.48
C LYS A 109 -17.19 -8.86 -5.43
N LEU A 110 -17.44 -8.03 -6.44
CA LEU A 110 -16.39 -7.59 -7.37
C LEU A 110 -15.25 -6.87 -6.63
N ALA A 111 -15.56 -6.02 -5.64
CA ALA A 111 -14.54 -5.37 -4.84
C ALA A 111 -13.61 -6.39 -4.13
N ILE A 112 -14.18 -7.48 -3.62
CA ILE A 112 -13.42 -8.58 -3.00
C ILE A 112 -12.55 -9.30 -4.03
N GLU A 113 -13.07 -9.56 -5.23
CA GLU A 113 -12.31 -10.18 -6.33
C GLU A 113 -11.09 -9.33 -6.74
N TYR A 114 -11.19 -8.00 -6.62
CA TYR A 114 -10.08 -7.06 -6.79
C TYR A 114 -9.25 -6.83 -5.51
N GLY A 115 -9.43 -7.66 -4.48
CA GLY A 115 -8.62 -7.66 -3.26
C GLY A 115 -8.98 -6.57 -2.25
N LEU A 116 -10.11 -5.87 -2.41
CA LEU A 116 -10.55 -4.86 -1.46
C LEU A 116 -11.26 -5.49 -0.27
N ARG A 117 -10.84 -5.13 0.94
CA ARG A 117 -11.60 -5.39 2.16
C ARG A 117 -12.84 -4.47 2.19
N ASN A 118 -14.02 -5.06 2.19
CA ASN A 118 -15.29 -4.34 2.28
C ASN A 118 -16.05 -4.69 3.58
N SER A 119 -17.31 -4.27 3.68
CA SER A 119 -18.15 -4.52 4.85
C SER A 119 -18.51 -6.00 5.04
N ASN A 120 -18.46 -6.81 3.97
CA ASN A 120 -18.76 -8.24 4.00
C ASN A 120 -17.51 -9.08 4.30
N LEU A 121 -17.04 -9.00 5.55
CA LEU A 121 -15.85 -9.74 6.00
C LEU A 121 -15.98 -11.27 5.87
N ALA A 122 -17.20 -11.81 5.94
CA ALA A 122 -17.42 -13.24 5.78
C ALA A 122 -17.14 -13.70 4.35
N GLU A 123 -17.62 -12.96 3.36
CA GLU A 123 -17.36 -13.26 1.94
C GLU A 123 -15.89 -13.01 1.58
N PHE A 124 -15.27 -11.95 2.12
CA PHE A 124 -13.84 -11.71 1.92
C PHE A 124 -12.99 -12.87 2.45
N ARG A 125 -13.29 -13.37 3.66
CA ARG A 125 -12.59 -14.54 4.24
C ARG A 125 -12.81 -15.82 3.43
N GLN A 126 -14.03 -16.02 2.95
CA GLN A 126 -14.34 -17.17 2.11
C GLN A 126 -13.53 -17.11 0.81
N PHE A 127 -13.52 -15.94 0.14
CA PHE A 127 -12.77 -15.72 -1.08
C PHE A 127 -11.27 -15.98 -0.90
N THR A 128 -10.65 -15.45 0.15
CA THR A 128 -9.21 -15.66 0.37
C THR A 128 -8.89 -17.10 0.75
N ALA A 129 -9.78 -17.79 1.48
CA ALA A 129 -9.64 -19.21 1.78
C ALA A 129 -9.74 -20.08 0.53
N ASP A 130 -10.71 -19.80 -0.35
CA ASP A 130 -10.92 -20.53 -1.61
C ASP A 130 -9.70 -20.44 -2.54
N HIS A 131 -8.96 -19.33 -2.48
CA HIS A 131 -7.73 -19.11 -3.25
C HIS A 131 -6.44 -19.41 -2.47
N ASN A 132 -6.52 -20.00 -1.28
CA ASN A 132 -5.37 -20.31 -0.41
C ASN A 132 -4.48 -19.10 -0.06
N ILE A 133 -5.06 -17.91 0.02
CA ILE A 133 -4.36 -16.66 0.35
C ILE A 133 -4.36 -16.47 1.87
N ALA A 134 -3.19 -16.60 2.48
CA ALA A 134 -3.02 -16.43 3.93
C ALA A 134 -2.90 -14.94 4.29
N LEU A 135 -3.92 -14.40 4.96
CA LEU A 135 -3.95 -13.00 5.42
C LEU A 135 -4.33 -12.91 6.90
N PRO A 136 -3.88 -11.86 7.60
CA PRO A 136 -4.43 -11.52 8.91
C PRO A 136 -5.91 -11.14 8.79
N ASP A 137 -6.71 -11.64 9.74
CA ASP A 137 -8.13 -11.32 9.90
C ASP A 137 -8.36 -9.83 10.14
N THR A 138 -7.47 -9.22 10.93
CA THR A 138 -7.51 -7.82 11.28
C THR A 138 -6.14 -7.20 11.07
N ILE A 139 -6.12 -6.02 10.47
CA ILE A 139 -4.92 -5.20 10.39
C ILE A 139 -4.81 -4.47 11.73
N VAL A 140 -3.81 -4.84 12.53
CA VAL A 140 -3.55 -4.27 13.86
C VAL A 140 -2.41 -3.25 13.81
N ASN A 141 -2.29 -2.43 14.86
CA ASN A 141 -1.24 -1.41 14.99
C ASN A 141 -1.22 -0.42 13.80
N VAL A 142 -2.42 0.01 13.40
CA VAL A 142 -2.63 1.03 12.37
C VAL A 142 -2.38 2.41 12.96
N ILE A 143 -1.59 3.21 12.26
CA ILE A 143 -1.27 4.59 12.61
C ILE A 143 -1.73 5.53 11.50
N GLU A 144 -1.91 6.81 11.86
CA GLU A 144 -2.02 7.86 10.86
C GLU A 144 -0.63 8.24 10.35
N PRO A 145 -0.46 8.45 9.02
CA PRO A 145 0.79 8.96 8.48
C PRO A 145 1.14 10.34 9.07
N PRO A 146 2.41 10.78 8.98
CA PRO A 146 2.78 12.15 9.32
C PRO A 146 1.94 13.15 8.50
N SER A 147 1.71 14.34 9.05
CA SER A 147 0.97 15.38 8.33
C SER A 147 1.68 15.78 7.03
N TYR A 148 0.93 16.37 6.10
CA TYR A 148 1.51 16.89 4.85
C TYR A 148 2.68 17.83 5.11
N GLU A 149 2.56 18.72 6.10
CA GLU A 149 3.62 19.67 6.45
C GLU A 149 4.90 18.97 6.92
N VAL A 150 4.77 17.86 7.65
CA VAL A 150 5.92 17.07 8.12
C VAL A 150 6.54 16.30 6.96
N LEU A 151 5.73 15.66 6.11
CA LEU A 151 6.23 14.95 4.93
C LEU A 151 6.98 15.89 3.98
N GLU A 152 6.40 17.06 3.70
CA GLU A 152 7.02 18.09 2.89
C GLU A 152 8.32 18.61 3.52
N GLY A 153 8.33 18.83 4.85
CA GLY A 153 9.54 19.21 5.57
C GLY A 153 10.66 18.16 5.48
N ILE A 154 10.32 16.86 5.52
CA ILE A 154 11.27 15.77 5.32
C ILE A 154 11.83 15.80 3.89
N ILE A 155 10.97 15.94 2.88
CA ILE A 155 11.39 16.01 1.47
C ILE A 155 12.35 17.18 1.25
N GLN A 156 12.00 18.37 1.72
CA GLN A 156 12.85 19.56 1.61
C GLN A 156 14.19 19.39 2.32
N ALA A 157 14.22 18.74 3.49
CA ALA A 157 15.46 18.45 4.19
C ALA A 157 16.35 17.45 3.43
N ILE A 158 15.76 16.43 2.78
CA ILE A 158 16.49 15.51 1.89
C ILE A 158 17.10 16.27 0.71
N GLU A 159 16.34 17.15 0.07
CA GLU A 159 16.83 17.98 -1.06
C GLU A 159 18.01 18.87 -0.65
N GLN A 160 17.95 19.48 0.53
CA GLN A 160 19.05 20.30 1.06
C GLN A 160 20.31 19.47 1.30
N ILE A 161 20.17 18.26 1.86
CA ILE A 161 21.28 17.34 2.08
C ILE A 161 21.91 16.94 0.74
N TYR A 162 21.10 16.64 -0.28
CA TYR A 162 21.58 16.33 -1.64
C TYR A 162 22.41 17.49 -2.24
N GLN A 163 21.91 18.72 -2.15
CA GLN A 163 22.62 19.90 -2.65
C GLN A 163 23.96 20.13 -1.95
N GLN A 164 24.03 19.89 -0.64
CA GLN A 164 25.25 20.07 0.16
C GLN A 164 26.32 19.00 -0.11
N GLN A 165 25.91 17.80 -0.56
CA GLN A 165 26.81 16.72 -0.93
C GLN A 165 27.36 16.86 -2.36
N GLY A 166 26.99 17.94 -3.08
CA GLY A 166 27.56 18.29 -4.37
C GLY A 166 27.00 17.46 -5.53
N GLY A 167 25.66 17.45 -5.64
CA GLY A 167 24.90 16.69 -6.63
C GLY A 167 25.45 16.64 -8.05
#